data_AF-A0A933LPP1-F1
#
_entry.id   AF-A0A933LPP1-F1
#
_cell.length_a   1.000
_cell.length_b   1.000
_cell.length_c   1.000
_cell.angle_alpha   90.00
_cell.angle_beta   90.00
_cell.angle_gamma   90.00
#
_symmetry.space_group_name_H-M   'P 1'
#
loop_
_entity.id
_entity.type
_entity.pdbx_description
1 polymer ?
#
loop_
_entity_poly.entity_id
_entity_poly.type
_entity_poly.pdbx_seq_one_letter_code
_entity_poly.pdbx_strand_id
1 'polypeptide(L)'
;MSQDKMKTRGFDSKCSPKLGNERAQQIITKRRQFPGASNAELGRRLNISREWVRQVLTQANLPTRAQNKNCELVCDGCGITFRRGKKLIKYQRAKGQERFYHNKKCYLRSRLNPLKYKAKRKWDYNAIYQLRNKKNWGSVRIGRELGIPTATIACILKKKNLTREYKKRDCNEVCKLRKEKGWGYAKISERLGITKDAVAYILKKSKLTKRRKKWDHEVVWKLRREKNWGTVRIARELGIPDSTVSFILKKENAQ
;
A
#
# COMPACT_ATOMS: atom_id res chain seq x y z
N MET A 1 -24.49 -18.54 45.02
CA MET A 1 -23.17 -19.09 44.64
C MET A 1 -23.37 -20.07 43.48
N SER A 2 -23.30 -19.58 42.24
CA SER A 2 -23.51 -20.41 41.05
C SER A 2 -22.18 -21.00 40.58
N GLN A 3 -22.05 -22.32 40.71
CA GLN A 3 -20.93 -23.06 40.14
C GLN A 3 -21.18 -23.30 38.65
N ASP A 4 -20.50 -22.51 37.81
CA ASP A 4 -20.44 -22.72 36.37
C ASP A 4 -19.65 -24.01 36.07
N LYS A 5 -20.38 -25.05 35.67
CA LYS A 5 -19.83 -26.31 35.17
C LYS A 5 -19.21 -26.08 33.79
N MET A 6 -17.90 -25.89 33.73
CA MET A 6 -17.14 -25.99 32.48
C MET A 6 -17.26 -27.42 31.92
N LYS A 7 -18.14 -27.60 30.92
CA LYS A 7 -18.20 -28.83 30.10
C LYS A 7 -16.89 -28.97 29.33
N THR A 8 -16.01 -29.85 29.78
CA THR A 8 -14.87 -30.32 28.99
C THR A 8 -15.42 -31.07 27.78
N ARG A 9 -15.16 -30.54 26.58
CA ARG A 9 -15.47 -31.27 25.33
C ARG A 9 -14.63 -32.53 25.32
N GLY A 10 -15.29 -33.68 25.49
CA GLY A 10 -14.67 -34.99 25.34
C GLY A 10 -14.00 -35.06 23.97
N PHE A 11 -12.68 -35.23 23.97
CA PHE A 11 -11.93 -35.51 22.75
C PHE A 11 -12.18 -36.99 22.43
N ASP A 12 -13.05 -37.27 21.46
CA ASP A 12 -13.33 -38.63 21.02
C ASP A 12 -12.03 -39.31 20.57
N SER A 13 -11.55 -40.25 21.38
CA SER A 13 -10.29 -40.98 21.23
C SER A 13 -10.28 -42.00 20.09
N LYS A 14 -11.32 -42.01 19.23
CA LYS A 14 -11.54 -43.07 18.22
C LYS A 14 -10.99 -42.77 16.82
N CYS A 15 -10.38 -41.61 16.58
CA CYS A 15 -9.83 -41.25 15.26
C CYS A 15 -8.30 -41.31 15.22
N SER A 16 -7.71 -42.47 15.58
CA SER A 16 -6.31 -42.73 15.24
C SER A 16 -6.18 -42.76 13.70
N PRO A 17 -5.31 -41.94 13.09
CA PRO A 17 -5.10 -41.99 11.65
C PRO A 17 -4.65 -43.39 11.24
N LYS A 18 -5.33 -43.99 10.26
CA LYS A 18 -4.84 -45.18 9.56
C LYS A 18 -3.84 -44.72 8.50
N LEU A 19 -2.64 -45.31 8.47
CA LEU A 19 -1.56 -44.98 7.51
C LEU A 19 -1.97 -45.14 6.03
N GLY A 20 -3.02 -45.91 5.75
CA GLY A 20 -3.60 -46.09 4.41
C GLY A 20 -4.43 -44.91 3.90
N ASN A 21 -4.65 -43.86 4.70
CA ASN A 21 -5.37 -42.67 4.25
C ASN A 21 -4.47 -41.82 3.32
N GLU A 22 -4.99 -41.40 2.17
CA GLU A 22 -4.30 -40.54 1.20
C GLU A 22 -3.66 -39.30 1.86
N ARG A 23 -4.35 -38.71 2.85
CA ARG A 23 -3.84 -37.54 3.59
C ARG A 23 -2.59 -37.86 4.43
N ALA A 24 -2.45 -39.09 4.94
CA ALA A 24 -1.25 -39.50 5.67
C ALA A 24 -0.05 -39.61 4.72
N GLN A 25 -0.26 -40.13 3.52
CA GLN A 25 0.77 -40.20 2.48
C GLN A 25 1.21 -38.82 1.99
N GLN A 26 0.28 -37.86 1.89
CA GLN A 26 0.60 -36.46 1.59
C GLN A 26 1.51 -35.83 2.66
N ILE A 27 1.28 -36.11 3.95
CA ILE A 27 2.15 -35.65 5.04
C ILE A 27 3.56 -36.25 4.91
N ILE A 28 3.65 -37.57 4.70
CA ILE A 28 4.93 -38.28 4.55
C ILE A 28 5.73 -37.71 3.38
N THR A 29 5.08 -37.54 2.22
CA THR A 29 5.68 -36.97 1.00
C THR A 29 6.19 -35.55 1.25
N LYS A 30 5.37 -34.69 1.88
CA LYS A 30 5.76 -33.32 2.23
C LYS A 30 6.88 -33.28 3.26
N ARG A 31 6.92 -34.20 4.22
CA ARG A 31 8.02 -34.27 5.20
C ARG A 31 9.35 -34.62 4.54
N ARG A 32 9.36 -35.51 3.56
CA ARG A 32 10.55 -35.83 2.75
C ARG A 32 11.00 -34.65 1.90
N GLN A 33 10.05 -33.93 1.28
CA GLN A 33 10.34 -32.70 0.51
C GLN A 33 10.89 -31.56 1.38
N PHE A 34 10.42 -31.44 2.62
CA PHE A 34 10.76 -30.33 3.53
C PHE A 34 11.20 -30.84 4.92
N PRO A 35 12.40 -31.43 5.05
CA PRO A 35 12.87 -32.00 6.32
C PRO A 35 13.02 -30.96 7.45
N GLY A 36 13.20 -29.69 7.09
CA GLY A 36 13.32 -28.56 8.02
C GLY A 36 11.98 -27.93 8.47
N ALA A 37 10.86 -28.26 7.82
CA ALA A 37 9.56 -27.65 8.13
C ALA A 37 9.07 -28.06 9.52
N SER A 38 8.46 -27.14 10.27
CA SER A 38 7.82 -27.49 11.55
C SER A 38 6.51 -28.25 11.30
N ASN A 39 6.08 -29.08 12.27
CA ASN A 39 4.80 -29.80 12.13
C ASN A 39 3.61 -28.83 12.00
N ALA A 40 3.69 -27.64 12.61
CA ALA A 40 2.67 -26.60 12.47
C ALA A 40 2.67 -25.98 11.05
N GLU A 41 3.84 -25.81 10.44
CA GLU A 41 3.95 -25.34 9.06
C GLU A 41 3.40 -26.37 8.07
N LEU A 42 3.76 -27.66 8.24
CA LEU A 42 3.18 -28.74 7.45
C LEU A 42 1.66 -28.81 7.60
N GLY A 43 1.16 -28.67 8.84
CA GLY A 43 -0.27 -28.59 9.12
C GLY A 43 -0.96 -27.44 8.39
N ARG A 44 -0.39 -26.23 8.41
CA ARG A 44 -0.94 -25.08 7.66
C ARG A 44 -0.96 -25.32 6.16
N ARG A 45 0.10 -25.91 5.58
CA ARG A 45 0.18 -26.17 4.13
C ARG A 45 -0.84 -27.21 3.66
N LEU A 46 -1.16 -28.18 4.50
CA LEU A 46 -2.09 -29.27 4.18
C LEU A 46 -3.51 -29.04 4.74
N ASN A 47 -3.73 -27.93 5.44
CA ASN A 47 -4.96 -27.63 6.19
C ASN A 47 -5.33 -28.72 7.21
N ILE A 48 -4.36 -29.16 8.01
CA ILE A 48 -4.53 -30.21 9.02
C ILE A 48 -3.92 -29.77 10.36
N SER A 49 -4.45 -30.29 11.47
CA SER A 49 -3.95 -29.98 12.81
C SER A 49 -2.51 -30.45 12.99
N ARG A 50 -1.74 -29.68 13.78
CA ARG A 50 -0.35 -29.99 14.13
C ARG A 50 -0.20 -31.37 14.77
N GLU A 51 -1.16 -31.76 15.61
CA GLU A 51 -1.09 -33.01 16.36
C GLU A 51 -1.32 -34.23 15.45
N TRP A 52 -2.20 -34.11 14.46
CA TRP A 52 -2.40 -35.17 13.48
C TRP A 52 -1.16 -35.39 12.60
N VAL A 53 -0.48 -34.30 12.20
CA VAL A 53 0.83 -34.40 11.53
C VAL A 53 1.86 -35.13 12.40
N ARG A 54 1.89 -34.85 13.71
CA ARG A 54 2.80 -35.54 14.64
C ARG A 54 2.49 -37.03 14.72
N GLN A 55 1.22 -37.41 14.88
CA GLN A 55 0.78 -38.81 14.95
C GLN A 55 1.15 -39.61 13.70
N VAL A 56 0.85 -39.07 12.51
CA VAL A 56 1.18 -39.72 11.23
C VAL A 56 2.69 -39.93 11.08
N LEU A 57 3.50 -38.91 11.42
CA LEU A 57 4.95 -39.03 11.35
C LEU A 57 5.51 -40.03 12.35
N THR A 58 4.96 -40.10 13.57
CA THR A 58 5.33 -41.14 14.56
C THR A 58 5.02 -42.53 14.04
N GLN A 59 3.82 -42.77 13.52
CA GLN A 59 3.42 -44.07 12.97
C GLN A 59 4.28 -44.51 11.78
N ALA A 60 4.75 -43.56 10.96
CA ALA A 60 5.64 -43.81 9.83
C ALA A 60 7.13 -43.88 10.19
N ASN A 61 7.51 -43.87 11.48
CA ASN A 61 8.89 -43.83 11.96
C ASN A 61 9.73 -42.67 11.37
N LEU A 62 9.11 -41.52 11.13
CA LEU A 62 9.76 -40.32 10.62
C LEU A 62 10.07 -39.34 11.76
N PRO A 63 11.11 -38.50 11.61
CA PRO A 63 11.44 -37.50 12.62
C PRO A 63 10.26 -36.53 12.83
N THR A 64 9.71 -36.51 14.04
CA THR A 64 8.62 -35.59 14.44
C THR A 64 9.12 -34.20 14.80
N ARG A 65 10.41 -34.06 15.13
CA ARG A 65 11.07 -32.76 15.27
C ARG A 65 11.72 -32.41 13.93
N ALA A 66 11.55 -31.16 13.50
CA ALA A 66 12.23 -30.66 12.30
C ALA A 66 13.75 -30.88 12.43
N GLN A 67 14.36 -31.52 11.43
CA GLN A 67 15.80 -31.80 11.38
C GLN A 67 16.56 -30.50 11.08
N ASN A 68 16.60 -29.62 12.07
CA ASN A 68 16.96 -28.21 11.92
C ASN A 68 18.46 -27.92 12.08
N LYS A 69 19.34 -28.92 12.07
CA LYS A 69 20.77 -28.67 12.31
C LYS A 69 21.49 -28.04 11.10
N ASN A 70 21.00 -28.25 9.88
CA ASN A 70 21.67 -27.79 8.65
C ASN A 70 20.78 -26.99 7.68
N CYS A 71 19.70 -26.36 8.15
CA CYS A 71 18.93 -25.48 7.26
C CYS A 71 19.71 -24.19 7.02
N GLU A 72 19.98 -23.89 5.76
CA GLU A 72 20.46 -22.57 5.33
C GLU A 72 19.29 -21.57 5.39
N LEU A 73 19.52 -20.46 6.08
CA LEU A 73 18.59 -19.34 6.20
C LEU A 73 19.19 -18.13 5.49
N VAL A 74 18.36 -17.30 4.88
CA VAL A 74 18.81 -16.04 4.29
C VAL A 74 18.58 -14.92 5.30
N CYS A 75 19.60 -14.10 5.57
CA CYS A 75 19.49 -12.98 6.50
C CYS A 75 18.69 -11.81 5.88
N ASP A 76 17.55 -11.44 6.46
CA ASP A 76 16.68 -10.36 5.97
C ASP A 76 17.34 -8.96 5.97
N GLY A 77 18.38 -8.77 6.76
CA GLY A 77 19.10 -7.49 6.83
C GLY A 77 20.13 -7.28 5.72
N CYS A 78 20.70 -8.35 5.15
CA CYS A 78 21.84 -8.25 4.23
C CYS A 78 21.86 -9.25 3.07
N GLY A 79 21.00 -10.28 3.08
CA GLY A 79 20.92 -11.32 2.05
C GLY A 79 21.92 -12.48 2.18
N ILE A 80 22.81 -12.48 3.18
CA ILE A 80 23.79 -13.57 3.37
C ILE A 80 23.07 -14.84 3.82
N THR A 81 23.40 -15.98 3.20
CA THR A 81 23.00 -17.32 3.63
C THR A 81 23.80 -17.75 4.86
N PHE A 82 23.14 -18.32 5.86
CA PHE A 82 23.79 -18.77 7.08
C PHE A 82 23.11 -20.01 7.65
N ARG A 83 23.89 -20.89 8.28
CA ARG A 83 23.35 -22.10 8.90
C ARG A 83 22.68 -21.76 10.22
N ARG A 84 21.60 -22.48 10.53
CA ARG A 84 20.83 -22.41 11.78
C ARG A 84 21.66 -22.86 13.00
N GLY A 85 22.63 -22.03 13.42
CA GLY A 85 23.48 -22.24 14.60
C GLY A 85 22.86 -21.74 15.92
N LYS A 86 23.53 -22.03 17.05
CA LYS A 86 23.03 -21.79 18.44
C LYS A 86 22.78 -20.31 18.80
N LYS A 87 23.23 -19.33 18.01
CA LYS A 87 23.04 -17.89 18.26
C LYS A 87 22.12 -17.21 17.22
N LEU A 88 21.03 -17.88 16.88
CA LEU A 88 19.98 -17.28 16.08
C LEU A 88 19.24 -16.23 16.91
N ILE A 89 19.37 -14.98 16.48
CA ILE A 89 18.54 -13.91 16.97
C ILE A 89 17.19 -14.02 16.27
N LYS A 90 16.30 -14.84 16.83
CA LYS A 90 14.91 -14.95 16.38
C LYS A 90 14.12 -13.78 16.96
N TYR A 91 13.49 -12.99 16.09
CA TYR A 91 12.47 -12.04 16.51
C TYR A 91 11.22 -12.25 15.67
N GLN A 92 10.15 -12.68 16.32
CA GLN A 92 8.81 -12.65 15.73
C GLN A 92 8.37 -11.18 15.63
N ARG A 93 7.91 -10.75 14.46
CA ARG A 93 7.10 -9.54 14.34
C ARG A 93 5.65 -9.89 14.64
N ALA A 94 4.89 -8.90 15.13
CA ALA A 94 3.45 -8.94 15.39
C ALA A 94 2.54 -9.34 14.19
N LYS A 95 3.09 -9.67 13.01
CA LYS A 95 2.35 -9.98 11.77
C LYS A 95 2.64 -11.38 11.19
N GLY A 96 3.07 -12.33 12.01
CA GLY A 96 3.10 -13.76 11.64
C GLY A 96 4.17 -14.21 10.63
N GLN A 97 5.02 -13.32 10.12
CA GLN A 97 6.16 -13.69 9.27
C GLN A 97 7.44 -13.80 10.10
N GLU A 98 8.08 -14.98 10.08
CA GLU A 98 9.39 -15.19 10.69
C GLU A 98 10.47 -14.50 9.85
N ARG A 99 11.27 -13.64 10.49
CA ARG A 99 12.44 -13.01 9.89
C ARG A 99 13.71 -13.49 10.57
N PHE A 100 14.75 -13.74 9.79
CA PHE A 100 15.99 -14.31 10.28
C PHE A 100 17.15 -13.33 10.05
N TYR A 101 18.00 -13.16 11.08
CA TYR A 101 19.18 -12.31 11.00
C TYR A 101 20.40 -13.10 11.49
N HIS A 102 21.49 -13.04 10.73
CA HIS A 102 22.71 -13.78 11.08
C HIS A 102 23.48 -13.15 12.26
N ASN A 103 23.24 -11.86 12.59
CA ASN A 103 23.80 -11.19 13.76
C ASN A 103 22.95 -10.00 14.26
N LYS A 104 23.28 -9.50 15.47
CA LYS A 104 22.57 -8.38 16.14
C LYS A 104 22.66 -7.09 15.32
N LYS A 105 23.78 -6.86 14.64
CA LYS A 105 24.00 -5.68 13.78
C LYS A 105 22.99 -5.65 12.62
N CYS A 106 22.76 -6.77 11.94
CA CYS A 106 21.78 -6.86 10.85
C CYS A 106 20.34 -6.65 11.35
N TYR A 107 20.02 -7.18 12.53
CA TYR A 107 18.74 -6.91 13.17
C TYR A 107 18.54 -5.41 13.46
N LEU A 108 19.49 -4.77 14.15
CA LEU A 108 19.40 -3.34 14.49
C LEU A 108 19.34 -2.46 13.23
N ARG A 109 20.12 -2.79 12.19
CA ARG A 109 20.05 -2.11 10.88
C ARG A 109 18.66 -2.22 10.26
N SER A 110 18.01 -3.39 10.35
CA SER A 110 16.65 -3.58 9.81
C SER A 110 15.57 -2.79 10.58
N ARG A 111 15.79 -2.50 11.87
CA ARG A 111 14.90 -1.66 12.69
C ARG A 111 15.07 -0.17 12.42
N LEU A 112 16.31 0.28 12.28
CA LEU A 112 16.63 1.71 12.27
C LEU A 112 16.36 2.41 10.92
N ASN A 113 16.19 1.67 9.83
CA ASN A 113 15.65 2.23 8.58
C ASN A 113 15.37 1.13 7.53
N PRO A 114 14.15 0.58 7.44
CA PRO A 114 13.81 -0.35 6.36
C PRO A 114 13.91 0.27 4.96
N LEU A 115 14.03 1.60 4.86
CA LEU A 115 14.13 2.34 3.60
C LEU A 115 15.57 2.63 3.13
N LYS A 116 16.58 2.63 4.02
CA LYS A 116 17.99 2.97 3.63
C LYS A 116 18.79 1.80 3.05
N TYR A 117 18.42 0.57 3.36
CA TYR A 117 19.19 -0.62 2.97
C TYR A 117 18.43 -1.52 1.99
N LYS A 118 17.72 -0.93 1.02
CA LYS A 118 17.65 -1.60 -0.28
C LYS A 118 19.09 -1.62 -0.77
N ALA A 119 19.72 -2.80 -0.76
CA ALA A 119 21.00 -3.04 -1.42
C ALA A 119 21.04 -2.24 -2.72
N LYS A 120 22.18 -1.62 -3.06
CA LYS A 120 22.38 -0.87 -4.30
C LYS A 120 21.96 -1.78 -5.47
N ARG A 121 20.66 -1.79 -5.82
CA ARG A 121 20.15 -2.49 -6.99
C ARG A 121 20.88 -1.79 -8.11
N LYS A 122 21.68 -2.55 -8.86
CA LYS A 122 22.23 -2.06 -10.12
C LYS A 122 21.01 -1.81 -10.99
N TRP A 123 20.63 -0.54 -11.11
CA TRP A 123 19.55 -0.15 -11.99
C TRP A 123 20.07 -0.19 -13.42
N ASP A 124 19.24 -0.65 -14.35
CA ASP A 124 19.56 -0.52 -15.76
C ASP A 124 19.40 0.95 -16.18
N TYR A 125 20.51 1.68 -16.12
CA TYR A 125 20.57 3.08 -16.52
C TYR A 125 20.23 3.27 -18.00
N ASN A 126 20.62 2.33 -18.87
CA ASN A 126 20.39 2.41 -20.30
C ASN A 126 18.90 2.32 -20.61
N ALA A 127 18.17 1.41 -19.96
CA ALA A 127 16.72 1.34 -20.09
C ALA A 127 16.03 2.66 -19.69
N ILE A 128 16.46 3.29 -18.59
CA ILE A 128 15.95 4.59 -18.14
C ILE A 128 16.18 5.67 -19.21
N TYR A 129 17.39 5.75 -19.77
CA TYR A 129 17.74 6.76 -20.77
C TYR A 129 17.05 6.53 -22.11
N GLN A 130 16.91 5.28 -22.56
CA GLN A 130 16.18 4.96 -23.78
C GLN A 130 14.71 5.35 -23.67
N LEU A 131 14.04 5.03 -22.54
CA LEU A 131 12.65 5.44 -22.30
C LEU A 131 12.51 6.97 -22.25
N ARG A 132 13.54 7.67 -21.74
CA ARG A 132 13.55 9.13 -21.70
C ARG A 132 13.73 9.75 -23.08
N ASN A 133 14.76 9.35 -23.83
CA ASN A 133 15.14 10.01 -25.08
C ASN A 133 14.24 9.58 -26.25
N LYS A 134 13.92 8.28 -26.37
CA LYS A 134 13.12 7.77 -27.50
C LYS A 134 11.64 8.04 -27.34
N LYS A 135 11.10 7.92 -26.13
CA LYS A 135 9.66 8.04 -25.87
C LYS A 135 9.25 9.35 -25.19
N ASN A 136 10.20 10.20 -24.79
CA ASN A 136 9.97 11.42 -24.02
C ASN A 136 9.13 11.20 -22.74
N TRP A 137 9.26 10.04 -22.10
CA TRP A 137 8.48 9.72 -20.91
C TRP A 137 8.94 10.54 -19.69
N GLY A 138 7.99 10.89 -18.82
CA GLY A 138 8.27 11.52 -17.53
C GLY A 138 8.69 10.49 -16.47
N SER A 139 9.38 10.96 -15.42
CA SER A 139 9.93 10.10 -14.36
C SER A 139 8.90 9.17 -13.69
N VAL A 140 7.64 9.62 -13.58
CA VAL A 140 6.53 8.81 -13.01
C VAL A 140 6.23 7.59 -13.87
N ARG A 141 6.14 7.78 -15.20
CA ARG A 141 5.81 6.69 -16.13
C ARG A 141 6.96 5.70 -16.23
N ILE A 142 8.19 6.19 -16.31
CA ILE A 142 9.41 5.36 -16.29
C ILE A 142 9.49 4.54 -15.00
N GLY A 143 9.19 5.15 -13.84
CA GLY A 143 9.21 4.46 -12.56
C GLY A 143 8.19 3.33 -12.45
N ARG A 144 6.99 3.51 -13.02
CA ARG A 144 5.97 2.45 -13.11
C ARG A 144 6.43 1.30 -14.00
N GLU A 145 6.98 1.62 -15.17
CA GLU A 145 7.44 0.61 -16.15
C GLU A 145 8.55 -0.28 -15.59
N LEU A 146 9.54 0.33 -14.93
CA LEU A 146 10.73 -0.38 -14.46
C LEU A 146 10.64 -0.85 -13.01
N GLY A 147 9.53 -0.57 -12.31
CA GLY A 147 9.39 -0.84 -10.87
C GLY A 147 10.38 -0.06 -10.00
N ILE A 148 10.82 1.13 -10.46
CA ILE A 148 11.81 1.98 -9.78
C ILE A 148 11.09 3.17 -9.13
N PRO A 149 11.42 3.54 -7.87
CA PRO A 149 10.84 4.73 -7.25
C PRO A 149 11.09 5.99 -8.10
N THR A 150 10.03 6.80 -8.28
CA THR A 150 10.07 8.03 -9.09
C THR A 150 11.19 8.99 -8.68
N ALA A 151 11.45 9.11 -7.38
CA ALA A 151 12.53 9.95 -6.85
C ALA A 151 13.92 9.46 -7.32
N THR A 152 14.12 8.14 -7.35
CA THR A 152 15.37 7.54 -7.86
C THR A 152 15.55 7.83 -9.34
N ILE A 153 14.51 7.66 -10.16
CA ILE A 153 14.55 8.02 -11.59
C ILE A 153 14.90 9.50 -11.77
N ALA A 154 14.25 10.40 -11.01
CA ALA A 154 14.53 11.83 -11.07
C ALA A 154 15.99 12.16 -10.76
N CYS A 155 16.57 11.55 -9.71
CA CYS A 155 17.99 11.72 -9.39
C CYS A 155 18.90 11.18 -10.49
N ILE A 156 18.57 10.03 -11.10
CA ILE A 156 19.35 9.43 -12.19
C ILE A 156 19.35 10.32 -13.42
N LEU A 157 18.18 10.85 -13.81
CA LEU A 157 18.06 11.75 -14.96
C LEU A 157 18.77 13.10 -14.69
N LYS A 158 18.69 13.63 -13.47
CA LYS A 158 19.40 14.85 -13.07
C LYS A 158 20.91 14.72 -13.21
N LYS A 159 21.49 13.58 -12.81
CA LYS A 159 22.94 13.33 -12.95
C LYS A 159 23.45 13.33 -14.40
N LYS A 160 22.56 13.10 -15.37
CA LYS A 160 22.90 13.12 -16.81
C LYS A 160 22.38 14.35 -17.53
N ASN A 161 21.89 15.36 -16.81
CA ASN A 161 21.25 16.55 -17.40
C ASN A 161 20.08 16.21 -18.35
N LEU A 162 19.44 15.04 -18.19
CA LEU A 162 18.27 14.60 -18.95
C LEU A 162 16.96 14.97 -18.24
N THR A 163 17.03 15.92 -17.30
CA THR A 163 15.86 16.51 -16.69
C THR A 163 15.02 17.16 -17.77
N ARG A 164 13.71 16.92 -17.73
CA ARG A 164 12.79 17.68 -18.57
C ARG A 164 12.99 19.14 -18.24
N GLU A 165 13.34 19.95 -19.22
CA GLU A 165 13.22 21.39 -19.07
C GLU A 165 11.78 21.65 -18.65
N TYR A 166 11.64 22.21 -17.45
CA TYR A 166 10.37 22.79 -17.08
C TYR A 166 10.16 23.92 -18.05
N LYS A 167 9.31 23.70 -19.07
CA LYS A 167 8.82 24.79 -19.92
C LYS A 167 8.44 25.90 -18.97
N LYS A 168 9.16 27.03 -19.09
CA LYS A 168 8.94 28.20 -18.24
C LYS A 168 7.44 28.48 -18.35
N ARG A 169 6.73 28.34 -17.23
CA ARG A 169 5.27 28.34 -17.26
C ARG A 169 4.86 29.71 -17.78
N ASP A 170 4.15 29.75 -18.91
CA ASP A 170 3.64 31.00 -19.43
C ASP A 170 2.49 31.48 -18.53
N CYS A 171 2.88 32.21 -17.48
CA CYS A 171 1.95 32.78 -16.52
C CYS A 171 0.98 33.74 -17.22
N ASN A 172 1.42 34.41 -18.29
CA ASN A 172 0.62 35.38 -19.02
C ASN A 172 -0.48 34.65 -19.80
N GLU A 173 -0.14 33.56 -20.48
CA GLU A 173 -1.12 32.75 -21.22
C GLU A 173 -2.18 32.14 -20.28
N VAL A 174 -1.77 31.60 -19.12
CA VAL A 174 -2.70 31.11 -18.08
C VAL A 174 -3.67 32.20 -17.63
N CYS A 175 -3.15 33.41 -17.39
CA CYS A 175 -3.98 34.55 -16.98
C CYS A 175 -4.90 35.04 -18.09
N LYS A 176 -4.42 35.05 -19.35
CA LYS A 176 -5.18 35.43 -20.55
C LYS A 176 -6.37 34.50 -20.76
N LEU A 177 -6.14 33.19 -20.76
CA LEU A 177 -7.19 32.17 -20.88
C LEU A 177 -8.24 32.27 -19.77
N ARG A 178 -7.83 32.69 -18.57
CA ARG A 178 -8.74 32.87 -17.43
C ARG A 178 -9.59 34.13 -17.56
N LYS A 179 -8.98 35.27 -17.91
CA LYS A 179 -9.65 36.57 -18.02
C LYS A 179 -10.58 36.63 -19.23
N GLU A 180 -10.06 36.30 -20.41
CA GLU A 180 -10.78 36.50 -21.67
C GLU A 180 -11.81 35.39 -21.93
N LYS A 181 -11.44 34.13 -21.66
CA LYS A 181 -12.29 32.98 -21.99
C LYS A 181 -13.06 32.41 -20.81
N GLY A 182 -12.79 32.87 -19.59
CA GLY A 182 -13.43 32.35 -18.37
C GLY A 182 -13.14 30.87 -18.07
N TRP A 183 -12.12 30.27 -18.69
CA TRP A 183 -11.88 28.82 -18.60
C TRP A 183 -11.55 28.35 -17.18
N GLY A 184 -12.03 27.16 -16.82
CA GLY A 184 -11.75 26.49 -15.55
C GLY A 184 -10.35 25.87 -15.50
N TYR A 185 -9.90 25.50 -14.29
CA TYR A 185 -8.57 24.92 -14.05
C TYR A 185 -8.26 23.70 -14.94
N ALA A 186 -9.25 22.82 -15.14
CA ALA A 186 -9.09 21.62 -15.95
C ALA A 186 -8.82 21.93 -17.43
N LYS A 187 -9.62 22.82 -18.03
CA LYS A 187 -9.50 23.19 -19.45
C LYS A 187 -8.18 23.92 -19.74
N ILE A 188 -7.74 24.77 -18.83
CA ILE A 188 -6.42 25.44 -18.91
C ILE A 188 -5.29 24.41 -18.79
N SER A 189 -5.39 23.49 -17.82
CA SER A 189 -4.42 22.43 -17.55
C SER A 189 -4.22 21.52 -18.76
N GLU A 190 -5.32 21.10 -19.39
CA GLU A 190 -5.31 20.28 -20.60
C GLU A 190 -4.70 21.02 -21.80
N ARG A 191 -5.13 22.26 -22.06
CA ARG A 191 -4.64 23.06 -23.19
C ARG A 191 -3.13 23.31 -23.13
N LEU A 192 -2.61 23.62 -21.95
CA LEU A 192 -1.21 24.03 -21.76
C LEU A 192 -0.30 22.88 -21.33
N GLY A 193 -0.85 21.68 -21.10
CA GLY A 193 -0.08 20.52 -20.64
C GLY A 193 0.57 20.72 -19.26
N ILE A 194 -0.03 21.54 -18.39
CA ILE A 194 0.44 21.82 -17.03
C ILE A 194 -0.50 21.18 -16.01
N THR A 195 -0.02 20.87 -14.81
CA THR A 195 -0.88 20.27 -13.77
C THR A 195 -1.92 21.27 -13.25
N LYS A 196 -3.09 20.79 -12.82
CA LYS A 196 -4.15 21.63 -12.25
C LYS A 196 -3.65 22.46 -11.06
N ASP A 197 -2.78 21.89 -10.22
CA ASP A 197 -2.18 22.58 -9.08
C ASP A 197 -1.25 23.72 -9.51
N ALA A 198 -0.51 23.54 -10.60
CA ALA A 198 0.32 24.61 -11.16
C ALA A 198 -0.55 25.76 -11.68
N VAL A 199 -1.66 25.47 -12.36
CA VAL A 199 -2.65 26.48 -12.77
C VAL A 199 -3.19 27.21 -11.55
N ALA A 200 -3.61 26.48 -10.51
CA ALA A 200 -4.13 27.05 -9.28
C ALA A 200 -3.11 27.96 -8.58
N TYR A 201 -1.84 27.53 -8.51
CA TYR A 201 -0.76 28.32 -7.96
C TYR A 201 -0.53 29.63 -8.74
N ILE A 202 -0.47 29.55 -10.08
CA ILE A 202 -0.29 30.74 -10.94
C ILE A 202 -1.45 31.73 -10.75
N LEU A 203 -2.69 31.24 -10.81
CA LEU A 203 -3.87 32.08 -10.64
C LEU A 203 -3.98 32.67 -9.23
N LYS A 204 -3.52 31.96 -8.20
CA LYS A 204 -3.45 32.47 -6.82
C LYS A 204 -2.43 33.61 -6.72
N LYS A 205 -1.25 33.42 -7.31
CA LYS A 205 -0.18 34.44 -7.33
C LYS A 205 -0.60 35.70 -8.09
N SER A 206 -1.36 35.55 -9.18
CA SER A 206 -1.88 36.67 -9.97
C SER A 206 -3.19 37.28 -9.45
N LYS A 207 -3.68 36.84 -8.27
CA LYS A 207 -4.95 37.29 -7.67
C LYS A 207 -6.19 37.09 -8.59
N LEU A 208 -6.12 36.14 -9.54
CA LEU A 208 -7.20 35.76 -10.46
C LEU A 208 -7.96 34.51 -10.02
N THR A 209 -7.77 34.08 -8.77
CA THR A 209 -8.66 33.10 -8.16
C THR A 209 -10.05 33.71 -8.09
N LYS A 210 -11.05 33.02 -8.66
CA LYS A 210 -12.44 33.40 -8.40
C LYS A 210 -12.61 33.33 -6.89
N ARG A 211 -12.74 34.49 -6.23
CA ARG A 211 -13.29 34.50 -4.87
C ARG A 211 -14.66 33.87 -5.03
N ARG A 212 -14.91 32.78 -4.28
CA ARG A 212 -16.28 32.27 -4.17
C ARG A 212 -17.12 33.47 -3.73
N LYS A 213 -18.15 33.83 -4.51
CA LYS A 213 -19.09 34.85 -4.09
C LYS A 213 -19.56 34.41 -2.71
N LYS A 214 -19.36 35.25 -1.69
CA LYS A 214 -19.99 34.97 -0.39
C LYS A 214 -21.48 35.04 -0.69
N TRP A 215 -22.13 33.90 -0.59
CA TRP A 215 -23.56 33.83 -0.80
C TRP A 215 -24.23 34.40 0.43
N ASP A 216 -25.26 35.19 0.20
CA ASP A 216 -26.08 35.69 1.27
C ASP A 216 -26.92 34.54 1.81
N HIS A 217 -26.64 34.14 3.05
CA HIS A 217 -27.37 33.04 3.69
C HIS A 217 -28.83 33.43 3.93
N GLU A 218 -29.11 34.71 4.20
CA GLU A 218 -30.46 35.20 4.47
C GLU A 218 -31.37 35.02 3.26
N VAL A 219 -30.85 35.25 2.05
CA VAL A 219 -31.61 35.06 0.81
C VAL A 219 -31.99 33.59 0.62
N VAL A 220 -31.08 32.66 0.90
CA VAL A 220 -31.36 31.21 0.83
C VAL A 220 -32.46 30.82 1.82
N TRP A 221 -32.40 31.36 3.04
CA TRP A 221 -33.39 31.13 4.09
C TRP A 221 -34.75 31.74 3.81
N LYS A 222 -34.77 32.98 3.30
CA LYS A 222 -35.98 33.68 2.91
C LYS A 222 -36.75 32.88 1.85
N LEU A 223 -36.07 32.40 0.82
CA LEU A 223 -36.67 31.55 -0.21
C LEU A 223 -37.18 30.21 0.35
N ARG A 224 -36.50 29.65 1.34
CA ARG A 224 -36.93 28.41 2.00
C ARG A 224 -38.16 28.62 2.88
N ARG A 225 -38.21 29.68 3.68
CA ARG A 225 -39.32 29.96 4.62
C ARG A 225 -40.56 30.48 3.92
N GLU A 226 -40.42 31.51 3.09
CA GLU A 226 -41.56 32.21 2.51
C GLU A 226 -42.18 31.43 1.35
N LYS A 227 -41.35 30.79 0.52
CA LYS A 227 -41.83 30.10 -0.69
C LYS A 227 -41.88 28.57 -0.56
N ASN A 228 -41.42 28.02 0.57
CA ASN A 228 -41.29 26.58 0.81
C ASN A 228 -40.54 25.83 -0.32
N TRP A 229 -39.53 26.47 -0.93
CA TRP A 229 -38.82 25.88 -2.06
C TRP A 229 -37.84 24.78 -1.65
N GLY A 230 -37.77 23.71 -2.44
CA GLY A 230 -36.74 22.67 -2.32
C GLY A 230 -35.33 23.16 -2.64
N THR A 231 -34.31 22.48 -2.12
CA THR A 231 -32.88 22.84 -2.30
C THR A 231 -32.48 22.98 -3.76
N VAL A 232 -32.96 22.08 -4.63
CA VAL A 232 -32.69 22.08 -6.07
C VAL A 232 -33.26 23.33 -6.76
N ARG A 233 -34.46 23.77 -6.34
CA ARG A 233 -35.11 24.96 -6.91
C ARG A 233 -34.40 26.24 -6.48
N ILE A 234 -34.03 26.35 -5.20
CA ILE A 234 -33.24 27.47 -4.69
C ILE A 234 -31.86 27.54 -5.37
N ALA A 235 -31.20 26.38 -5.55
CA ALA A 235 -29.92 26.27 -6.25
C ALA A 235 -30.00 26.76 -7.69
N ARG A 236 -31.07 26.37 -8.41
CA ARG A 236 -31.33 26.82 -9.78
C ARG A 236 -31.59 28.33 -9.84
N GLU A 237 -32.41 28.86 -8.95
CA GLU A 237 -32.76 30.29 -8.91
C GLU A 237 -31.53 31.16 -8.66
N LEU A 238 -30.69 30.77 -7.68
CA LEU A 238 -29.54 31.56 -7.27
C LEU A 238 -28.29 31.29 -8.11
N GLY A 239 -28.32 30.30 -9.01
CA GLY A 239 -27.15 29.85 -9.77
C GLY A 239 -26.05 29.26 -8.88
N ILE A 240 -26.42 28.63 -7.78
CA ILE A 240 -25.50 28.07 -6.77
C ILE A 240 -25.55 26.53 -6.86
N PRO A 241 -24.45 25.80 -6.63
CA PRO A 241 -24.51 24.36 -6.48
C PRO A 241 -25.48 23.94 -5.37
N ASP A 242 -26.31 22.93 -5.64
CA ASP A 242 -27.24 22.28 -4.70
C ASP A 242 -26.60 21.91 -3.36
N SER A 243 -25.40 21.33 -3.41
CA SER A 243 -24.56 21.00 -2.25
C SER A 243 -24.25 22.20 -1.35
N THR A 244 -24.10 23.40 -1.93
CA THR A 244 -23.86 24.62 -1.16
C THR A 244 -25.13 25.10 -0.47
N VAL A 245 -26.27 25.03 -1.15
CA VAL A 245 -27.59 25.34 -0.55
C VAL A 245 -27.88 24.39 0.61
N SER A 246 -27.69 23.08 0.40
CA SER A 246 -27.86 22.07 1.45
C SER A 246 -26.91 22.30 2.63
N PHE A 247 -25.66 22.72 2.38
CA PHE A 247 -24.72 23.05 3.44
C PHE A 247 -25.16 24.25 4.27
N ILE A 248 -25.63 25.33 3.61
CA ILE A 248 -26.15 26.53 4.29
C ILE A 248 -27.33 26.16 5.19
N LEU A 249 -28.30 25.42 4.67
CA LEU A 249 -29.50 25.02 5.44
C LEU A 249 -29.17 24.09 6.62
N LYS A 250 -28.20 23.17 6.45
CA LYS A 250 -27.76 22.26 7.53
C LYS A 250 -27.03 22.98 8.65
N LYS A 251 -26.27 24.03 8.34
CA LYS A 251 -25.44 24.74 9.32
C LYS A 251 -26.29 25.45 10.37
N GLU A 252 -27.45 25.97 9.99
CA GLU A 252 -28.35 26.70 10.90
C GLU A 252 -29.29 25.79 11.68
N ASN A 253 -29.73 24.65 11.11
CA ASN A 253 -30.49 23.65 11.86
C ASN A 253 -29.67 22.99 13.01
N ALA A 254 -28.36 23.22 13.05
CA ALA A 254 -27.48 22.76 14.10
C ALA A 254 -27.24 23.82 15.20
N GLN A 255 -27.81 25.01 15.06
CA GLN A 255 -27.80 26.09 16.06
C GLN A 255 -29.14 26.13 16.77
#